data_AF-A0A8H5BA43-F1
#
_entry.id   AF-A0A8H5BA43-F1
#
_cell.length_a   1.000
_cell.length_b   1.000
_cell.length_c   1.000
_cell.angle_alpha   90.00
_cell.angle_beta   90.00
_cell.angle_gamma   90.00
#
_symmetry.space_group_name_H-M   'P 1'
#
loop_
_entity.id
_entity.type
_entity.pdbx_description
1 polymer ?
#
loop_
_entity_poly.entity_id
_entity_poly.type
_entity_poly.pdbx_seq_one_letter_code
_entity_poly.pdbx_strand_id
1 'polypeptide(L)'
;MAFARLTSIIAIALAATQVNAAATPSSDRKVVCPSGHTTANAACCALFPVVDLLQDQLFDGSECGEEAHSALRLSFHDAIGFSIHGGKGGGADGSILKFADTELTFHANGGIDDIVAGQLPVFNQTKLSPGDFVHLAAAVGTANCPGAPRLEFHFGRPAPKAPAPDLTVPEPTDDVTAILARFADAGFAPREAVALLSSHTIAAADVVDVSIPGTPFDSTVGTFDTQVFLEVLLKGTQFPNANKSLGFPGEVLSPIAGEMRLQSDFVISQDPRTACFWQAMVNDQTRMQTEFKAAMAKLQVLGQPKNLIDCSDVVPVPAPFAGPIKFPASFNRGDIQQACKQLAFPSLATVAGPAPTVAPVPGS
;
A
#
# COMPACT_ATOMS: atom_id res chain seq x y z
N MET A 1 76.20 24.09 -46.58
CA MET A 1 75.65 22.77 -46.97
C MET A 1 74.52 22.43 -46.02
N ALA A 2 73.42 21.80 -46.49
CA ALA A 2 72.19 21.45 -45.73
C ALA A 2 71.49 22.65 -45.04
N PHE A 3 70.28 23.13 -45.35
CA PHE A 3 69.02 22.52 -45.84
C PHE A 3 68.41 21.44 -44.93
N ALA A 4 67.44 21.84 -44.07
CA ALA A 4 66.07 21.33 -44.10
C ALA A 4 65.08 22.02 -43.10
N ARG A 5 64.15 22.83 -43.66
CA ARG A 5 62.71 23.02 -43.30
C ARG A 5 62.37 23.51 -41.86
N LEU A 6 61.79 24.71 -41.64
CA LEU A 6 60.40 25.18 -41.94
C LEU A 6 59.32 24.18 -41.44
N THR A 7 58.19 24.51 -40.79
CA THR A 7 57.32 25.73 -40.67
C THR A 7 56.55 25.64 -39.31
N SER A 8 55.78 26.60 -38.76
CA SER A 8 55.29 27.93 -39.22
C SER A 8 54.89 28.84 -38.02
N ILE A 9 54.37 30.04 -38.31
CA ILE A 9 53.73 30.98 -37.38
C ILE A 9 52.28 30.58 -37.07
N ILE A 10 51.80 30.74 -35.82
CA ILE A 10 50.38 30.58 -35.45
C ILE A 10 49.69 31.94 -35.45
N ALA A 11 48.71 32.13 -36.36
CA ALA A 11 47.80 33.29 -36.37
C ALA A 11 46.47 32.93 -37.06
N ILE A 12 45.49 32.43 -36.29
CA ILE A 12 44.08 32.23 -36.68
C ILE A 12 43.26 32.53 -35.41
N ALA A 13 42.72 33.73 -35.25
CA ALA A 13 41.42 34.23 -35.73
C ALA A 13 40.24 33.82 -34.81
N LEU A 14 39.48 34.81 -34.34
CA LEU A 14 38.27 34.65 -33.54
C LEU A 14 37.19 33.94 -34.37
N ALA A 15 36.68 32.82 -33.88
CA ALA A 15 35.43 32.23 -34.33
C ALA A 15 34.40 32.32 -33.19
N ALA A 16 33.39 33.18 -33.34
CA ALA A 16 32.27 33.23 -32.41
C ALA A 16 31.33 32.05 -32.68
N THR A 17 31.47 30.98 -31.91
CA THR A 17 30.50 29.87 -31.94
C THR A 17 29.28 30.24 -31.12
N GLN A 18 28.16 30.54 -31.80
CA GLN A 18 26.85 30.52 -31.17
C GLN A 18 26.54 29.09 -30.71
N VAL A 19 26.66 28.84 -29.41
CA VAL A 19 26.08 27.64 -28.80
C VAL A 19 24.57 27.82 -28.77
N ASN A 20 23.87 27.10 -29.65
CA ASN A 20 22.45 26.82 -29.45
C ASN A 20 22.32 26.11 -28.10
N ALA A 21 21.80 26.82 -27.10
CA ALA A 21 21.36 26.21 -25.86
C ALA A 21 20.15 25.32 -26.18
N ALA A 22 20.41 24.06 -26.52
CA ALA A 22 19.39 23.02 -26.48
C ALA A 22 18.88 22.97 -25.03
N ALA A 23 17.64 23.42 -24.84
CA ALA A 23 17.05 23.51 -23.52
C ALA A 23 16.94 22.10 -22.91
N THR A 24 17.83 21.77 -21.99
CA THR A 24 17.64 20.69 -21.04
C THR A 24 16.31 20.94 -20.33
N PRO A 25 15.36 19.98 -20.30
CA PRO A 25 14.11 20.17 -19.59
C PRO A 25 14.42 20.29 -18.08
N SER A 26 14.32 21.50 -17.54
CA SER A 26 14.53 21.73 -16.12
C SER A 26 13.40 21.10 -15.32
N SER A 27 13.74 20.19 -14.42
CA SER A 27 12.84 19.59 -13.42
C SER A 27 12.19 20.60 -12.47
N ASP A 28 12.61 21.88 -12.50
CA ASP A 28 12.07 22.96 -11.67
C ASP A 28 10.88 23.71 -12.28
N ARG A 29 10.46 23.39 -13.52
CA ARG A 29 9.41 24.17 -14.21
C ARG A 29 8.01 23.71 -13.82
N LYS A 30 7.56 24.13 -12.63
CA LYS A 30 6.18 23.93 -12.15
C LYS A 30 5.15 24.41 -13.19
N VAL A 31 4.21 23.54 -13.51
CA VAL A 31 3.04 23.81 -14.35
C VAL A 31 1.90 24.25 -13.44
N VAL A 32 1.25 25.37 -13.76
CA VAL A 32 -0.01 25.79 -13.12
C VAL A 32 -1.17 25.19 -13.92
N CYS A 33 -2.00 24.39 -13.26
CA CYS A 33 -3.15 23.73 -13.85
C CYS A 33 -4.36 24.68 -13.97
N PRO A 34 -5.36 24.37 -14.82
CA PRO A 34 -6.60 25.16 -14.90
C PRO A 34 -7.37 25.24 -13.58
N SER A 35 -7.22 24.26 -12.69
CA SER A 35 -7.76 24.25 -11.32
C SER A 35 -7.01 25.15 -10.33
N GLY A 36 -5.90 25.79 -10.73
CA GLY A 36 -5.03 26.60 -9.87
C GLY A 36 -3.95 25.82 -9.11
N HIS A 37 -4.03 24.48 -9.10
CA HIS A 37 -2.99 23.62 -8.52
C HIS A 37 -1.68 23.69 -9.31
N THR A 38 -0.57 23.32 -8.66
CA THR A 38 0.75 23.23 -9.33
C THR A 38 1.29 21.81 -9.33
N THR A 39 1.80 21.35 -10.47
CA THR A 39 2.43 20.03 -10.65
C THR A 39 3.74 20.13 -11.43
N ALA A 40 4.61 19.13 -11.33
CA ALA A 40 5.82 18.98 -12.12
C ALA A 40 5.53 18.64 -13.60
N ASN A 41 4.38 18.05 -13.93
CA ASN A 41 4.06 17.64 -15.30
C ASN A 41 2.60 17.98 -15.69
N ALA A 42 2.43 18.67 -16.83
CA ALA A 42 1.13 19.11 -17.33
C ALA A 42 0.11 17.97 -17.53
N ALA A 43 0.55 16.73 -17.76
CA ALA A 43 -0.36 15.58 -17.85
C ALA A 43 -1.10 15.31 -16.53
N CYS A 44 -0.47 15.56 -15.39
CA CYS A 44 -1.04 15.37 -14.06
C CYS A 44 -2.16 16.36 -13.73
N CYS A 45 -2.27 17.48 -14.47
CA CYS A 45 -3.34 18.47 -14.25
C CYS A 45 -4.75 17.90 -14.45
N ALA A 46 -4.91 16.82 -15.22
CA ALA A 46 -6.19 16.13 -15.39
C ALA A 46 -6.62 15.33 -14.15
N LEU A 47 -5.71 15.09 -13.19
CA LEU A 47 -5.95 14.24 -12.03
C LEU A 47 -6.52 15.02 -10.84
N PHE A 48 -6.21 16.31 -10.67
CA PHE A 48 -6.74 17.09 -9.54
C PHE A 48 -8.27 17.03 -9.42
N PRO A 49 -9.06 17.25 -10.51
CA PRO A 49 -10.52 17.09 -10.43
C PRO A 49 -10.98 15.66 -10.16
N VAL A 50 -10.14 14.64 -10.43
CA VAL A 50 -10.44 13.24 -10.07
C VAL A 50 -10.12 12.99 -8.59
N VAL A 51 -9.07 13.59 -8.03
CA VAL A 51 -8.80 13.56 -6.59
C VAL A 51 -9.94 14.24 -5.84
N ASP A 52 -10.41 15.41 -6.29
CA ASP A 52 -11.57 16.09 -5.71
C ASP A 52 -12.83 15.20 -5.74
N LEU A 53 -13.08 14.53 -6.89
CA LEU A 53 -14.19 13.60 -7.06
C LEU A 53 -14.11 12.36 -6.15
N LEU A 54 -12.91 11.80 -5.97
CA LEU A 54 -12.66 10.67 -5.07
C LEU A 54 -12.95 11.06 -3.61
N GLN A 55 -12.49 12.24 -3.17
CA GLN A 55 -12.76 12.72 -1.81
C GLN A 55 -14.24 13.01 -1.56
N ASP A 56 -14.97 13.54 -2.56
CA ASP A 56 -16.40 13.89 -2.46
C ASP A 56 -17.33 12.67 -2.56
N GLN A 57 -17.04 11.70 -3.42
CA GLN A 57 -17.98 10.63 -3.80
C GLN A 57 -17.53 9.20 -3.48
N LEU A 58 -16.28 8.99 -3.06
CA LEU A 58 -15.78 7.67 -2.65
C LEU A 58 -15.30 7.66 -1.19
N PHE A 59 -14.71 8.75 -0.68
CA PHE A 59 -14.11 8.77 0.66
C PHE A 59 -14.84 9.69 1.65
N ASP A 60 -16.17 9.82 1.54
CA ASP A 60 -17.07 10.50 2.49
C ASP A 60 -16.62 11.89 3.00
N GLY A 61 -15.91 12.66 2.17
CA GLY A 61 -15.34 13.96 2.55
C GLY A 61 -13.89 13.90 3.04
N SER A 62 -13.10 12.94 2.55
CA SER A 62 -11.69 12.66 2.91
C SER A 62 -11.48 11.89 4.23
N GLU A 63 -12.38 10.96 4.56
CA GLU A 63 -12.22 10.07 5.72
C GLU A 63 -11.21 8.94 5.47
N CYS A 64 -10.62 8.45 6.57
CA CYS A 64 -9.93 7.16 6.65
C CYS A 64 -10.93 6.15 7.23
N GLY A 65 -11.84 5.70 6.38
CA GLY A 65 -12.89 4.73 6.69
C GLY A 65 -12.88 3.57 5.69
N GLU A 66 -13.95 2.77 5.69
CA GLU A 66 -14.05 1.52 4.91
C GLU A 66 -13.59 1.68 3.45
N GLU A 67 -14.15 2.64 2.71
CA GLU A 67 -13.82 2.88 1.31
C GLU A 67 -12.32 3.17 1.07
N ALA A 68 -11.65 3.84 2.01
CA ALA A 68 -10.21 4.10 1.94
C ALA A 68 -9.38 2.84 2.22
N HIS A 69 -9.78 2.04 3.21
CA HIS A 69 -9.17 0.75 3.55
C HIS A 69 -9.30 -0.23 2.36
N SER A 70 -10.50 -0.37 1.85
CA SER A 70 -10.83 -1.26 0.74
C SER A 70 -10.26 -0.79 -0.60
N ALA A 71 -10.11 0.52 -0.86
CA ALA A 71 -9.37 1.01 -2.02
C ALA A 71 -7.88 0.61 -1.97
N LEU A 72 -7.24 0.68 -0.79
CA LEU A 72 -5.87 0.19 -0.61
C LEU A 72 -5.79 -1.33 -0.83
N ARG A 73 -6.71 -2.11 -0.23
CA ARG A 73 -6.81 -3.56 -0.47
C ARG A 73 -6.96 -3.89 -1.95
N LEU A 74 -7.90 -3.25 -2.65
CA LEU A 74 -8.18 -3.50 -4.07
C LEU A 74 -6.92 -3.34 -4.95
N SER A 75 -6.06 -2.35 -4.65
CA SER A 75 -4.80 -2.16 -5.38
C SER A 75 -3.80 -3.31 -5.24
N PHE A 76 -3.80 -4.02 -4.11
CA PHE A 76 -3.01 -5.24 -3.95
C PHE A 76 -3.60 -6.40 -4.74
N HIS A 77 -4.92 -6.60 -4.68
CA HIS A 77 -5.61 -7.68 -5.39
C HIS A 77 -5.45 -7.56 -6.92
N ASP A 78 -5.52 -6.34 -7.47
CA ASP A 78 -5.18 -6.02 -8.85
C ASP A 78 -3.69 -6.34 -9.15
N ALA A 79 -2.78 -5.67 -8.44
CA ALA A 79 -1.36 -5.69 -8.78
C ALA A 79 -0.67 -7.04 -8.57
N ILE A 80 -1.07 -7.82 -7.55
CA ILE A 80 -0.39 -9.07 -7.21
C ILE A 80 -0.70 -10.18 -8.22
N GLY A 81 -1.67 -10.00 -9.13
CA GLY A 81 -1.99 -10.86 -10.27
C GLY A 81 -0.86 -11.06 -11.31
N PHE A 82 0.39 -10.75 -10.98
CA PHE A 82 1.55 -10.68 -11.87
C PHE A 82 2.68 -11.65 -11.47
N SER A 83 3.48 -12.11 -12.44
CA SER A 83 4.72 -12.89 -12.21
C SER A 83 5.89 -12.33 -13.02
N ILE A 84 7.08 -12.22 -12.41
CA ILE A 84 8.33 -11.87 -13.09
C ILE A 84 8.79 -12.94 -14.09
N HIS A 85 8.21 -14.14 -14.03
CA HIS A 85 8.46 -15.25 -14.96
C HIS A 85 7.40 -15.34 -16.09
N GLY A 86 6.36 -14.50 -16.03
CA GLY A 86 5.22 -14.53 -16.95
C GLY A 86 4.21 -15.65 -16.62
N GLY A 87 3.20 -15.81 -17.48
CA GLY A 87 2.16 -16.84 -17.29
C GLY A 87 1.11 -16.55 -16.21
N LYS A 88 1.17 -15.37 -15.59
CA LYS A 88 0.10 -14.77 -14.77
C LYS A 88 -0.52 -13.57 -15.52
N GLY A 89 -1.32 -12.76 -14.83
CA GLY A 89 -2.00 -11.57 -15.37
C GLY A 89 -1.09 -10.35 -15.57
N GLY A 90 -1.72 -9.20 -15.85
CA GLY A 90 -1.05 -7.96 -16.22
C GLY A 90 -0.47 -7.14 -15.06
N GLY A 91 -0.82 -7.48 -13.82
CA GLY A 91 -0.39 -6.75 -12.63
C GLY A 91 -1.22 -5.51 -12.40
N ALA A 92 -0.57 -4.37 -12.15
CA ALA A 92 -1.22 -3.11 -11.78
C ALA A 92 -1.89 -2.43 -12.99
N ASP A 93 -2.81 -3.11 -13.68
CA ASP A 93 -3.46 -2.68 -14.93
C ASP A 93 -4.98 -2.44 -14.80
N GLY A 94 -5.58 -2.70 -13.64
CA GLY A 94 -7.01 -2.54 -13.39
C GLY A 94 -7.86 -3.68 -13.96
N SER A 95 -7.29 -4.88 -14.14
CA SER A 95 -8.04 -6.06 -14.54
C SER A 95 -9.16 -6.37 -13.54
N ILE A 96 -8.95 -6.12 -12.25
CA ILE A 96 -9.95 -6.35 -11.19
C ILE A 96 -11.24 -5.57 -11.41
N LEU A 97 -11.16 -4.32 -11.90
CA LEU A 97 -12.34 -3.53 -12.28
C LEU A 97 -12.87 -3.92 -13.65
N LYS A 98 -11.99 -4.19 -14.62
CA LYS A 98 -12.39 -4.38 -16.02
C LYS A 98 -13.01 -5.75 -16.29
N PHE A 99 -12.61 -6.76 -15.54
CA PHE A 99 -13.03 -8.15 -15.63
C PHE A 99 -13.60 -8.65 -14.29
N ALA A 100 -14.26 -7.74 -13.55
CA ALA A 100 -14.89 -7.99 -12.26
C ALA A 100 -15.76 -9.27 -12.24
N ASP A 101 -16.61 -9.47 -13.27
CA ASP A 101 -17.43 -10.68 -13.48
C ASP A 101 -16.66 -12.02 -13.47
N THR A 102 -15.34 -11.98 -13.65
CA THR A 102 -14.44 -13.13 -13.57
C THR A 102 -13.62 -13.11 -12.28
N GLU A 103 -12.89 -12.04 -12.02
CA GLU A 103 -11.91 -12.02 -10.92
C GLU A 103 -12.56 -11.99 -9.53
N LEU A 104 -13.74 -11.38 -9.38
CA LEU A 104 -14.49 -11.38 -8.11
C LEU A 104 -15.11 -12.75 -7.78
N THR A 105 -15.06 -13.72 -8.71
CA THR A 105 -15.49 -15.10 -8.43
C THR A 105 -14.43 -15.95 -7.72
N PHE A 106 -13.20 -15.46 -7.62
CA PHE A 106 -12.10 -16.15 -6.97
C PHE A 106 -12.21 -16.04 -5.45
N HIS A 107 -11.98 -17.14 -4.72
CA HIS A 107 -12.17 -17.20 -3.27
C HIS A 107 -11.32 -16.14 -2.52
N ALA A 108 -10.06 -15.97 -2.93
CA ALA A 108 -9.16 -14.96 -2.37
C ALA A 108 -9.62 -13.50 -2.61
N ASN A 109 -10.55 -13.26 -3.54
CA ASN A 109 -11.17 -11.96 -3.83
C ASN A 109 -12.54 -11.76 -3.15
N GLY A 110 -12.92 -12.61 -2.19
CA GLY A 110 -14.14 -12.39 -1.41
C GLY A 110 -14.12 -11.06 -0.64
N GLY A 111 -15.21 -10.30 -0.71
CA GLY A 111 -15.37 -9.04 0.02
C GLY A 111 -14.52 -7.89 -0.56
N ILE A 112 -14.16 -7.92 -1.84
CA ILE A 112 -13.79 -6.71 -2.60
C ILE A 112 -14.84 -6.36 -3.67
N ASP A 113 -15.95 -7.08 -3.73
CA ASP A 113 -17.04 -6.83 -4.66
C ASP A 113 -17.80 -5.53 -4.35
N ASP A 114 -18.02 -5.19 -3.07
CA ASP A 114 -18.66 -3.94 -2.68
C ASP A 114 -17.82 -2.71 -3.03
N ILE A 115 -16.50 -2.69 -2.74
CA ILE A 115 -15.61 -1.59 -3.15
C ILE A 115 -15.50 -1.48 -4.68
N VAL A 116 -15.54 -2.58 -5.44
CA VAL A 116 -15.62 -2.51 -6.91
C VAL A 116 -16.95 -1.90 -7.36
N ALA A 117 -18.06 -2.26 -6.71
CA ALA A 117 -19.37 -1.68 -6.99
C ALA A 117 -19.46 -0.18 -6.64
N GLY A 118 -18.84 0.27 -5.55
CA GLY A 118 -18.71 1.68 -5.16
C GLY A 118 -17.78 2.49 -6.07
N GLN A 119 -16.65 1.90 -6.48
CA GLN A 119 -15.71 2.55 -7.39
C GLN A 119 -16.24 2.71 -8.83
N LEU A 120 -17.06 1.78 -9.35
CA LEU A 120 -17.53 1.82 -10.74
C LEU A 120 -18.30 3.11 -11.12
N PRO A 121 -19.28 3.61 -10.35
CA PRO A 121 -19.95 4.89 -10.60
C PRO A 121 -19.00 6.10 -10.64
N VAL A 122 -17.99 6.12 -9.76
CA VAL A 122 -16.99 7.20 -9.72
C VAL A 122 -16.04 7.09 -10.91
N PHE A 123 -15.52 5.90 -11.18
CA PHE A 123 -14.67 5.59 -12.34
C PHE A 123 -15.30 6.01 -13.68
N ASN A 124 -16.59 5.71 -13.87
CA ASN A 124 -17.34 6.05 -15.09
C ASN A 124 -17.51 7.56 -15.33
N GLN A 125 -17.31 8.42 -14.32
CA GLN A 125 -17.27 9.87 -14.48
C GLN A 125 -15.88 10.38 -14.89
N THR A 126 -14.83 9.57 -14.72
CA THR A 126 -13.45 9.91 -15.09
C THR A 126 -13.15 9.58 -16.56
N LYS A 127 -11.91 9.87 -16.98
CA LYS A 127 -11.35 9.45 -18.27
C LYS A 127 -10.06 8.64 -18.10
N LEU A 128 -9.86 8.05 -16.91
CA LEU A 128 -8.68 7.27 -16.59
C LEU A 128 -8.78 5.86 -17.23
N SER A 129 -7.66 5.15 -17.31
CA SER A 129 -7.71 3.70 -17.46
C SER A 129 -8.14 3.06 -16.14
N PRO A 130 -8.67 1.81 -16.15
CA PRO A 130 -9.02 1.11 -14.91
C PRO A 130 -7.85 1.07 -13.91
N GLY A 131 -6.64 0.74 -14.36
CA GLY A 131 -5.46 0.71 -13.50
C GLY A 131 -5.07 2.09 -12.97
N ASP A 132 -5.15 3.15 -13.79
CA ASP A 132 -4.86 4.50 -13.28
C ASP A 132 -5.89 4.96 -12.25
N PHE A 133 -7.14 4.49 -12.34
CA PHE A 133 -8.17 4.76 -11.34
C PHE A 133 -7.93 3.99 -10.03
N VAL A 134 -7.78 2.65 -10.07
CA VAL A 134 -7.56 1.82 -8.87
C VAL A 134 -6.38 2.32 -8.05
N HIS A 135 -5.24 2.56 -8.70
CA HIS A 135 -4.01 2.95 -8.02
C HIS A 135 -4.02 4.42 -7.58
N LEU A 136 -4.78 5.30 -8.24
CA LEU A 136 -5.01 6.66 -7.74
C LEU A 136 -5.93 6.66 -6.51
N ALA A 137 -7.03 5.90 -6.56
CA ALA A 137 -7.95 5.74 -5.42
C ALA A 137 -7.21 5.21 -4.19
N ALA A 138 -6.42 4.14 -4.34
CA ALA A 138 -5.59 3.62 -3.26
C ALA A 138 -4.59 4.66 -2.70
N ALA A 139 -3.92 5.42 -3.57
CA ALA A 139 -2.97 6.45 -3.14
C ALA A 139 -3.65 7.62 -2.40
N VAL A 140 -4.83 8.04 -2.84
CA VAL A 140 -5.63 9.11 -2.22
C VAL A 140 -6.26 8.65 -0.90
N GLY A 141 -6.95 7.51 -0.89
CA GLY A 141 -7.57 6.95 0.32
C GLY A 141 -6.54 6.67 1.42
N THR A 142 -5.39 6.05 1.07
CA THR A 142 -4.27 5.90 2.02
C THR A 142 -3.79 7.23 2.57
N ALA A 143 -3.85 8.31 1.79
CA ALA A 143 -3.41 9.63 2.23
C ALA A 143 -4.39 10.35 3.18
N ASN A 144 -5.64 9.88 3.30
CA ASN A 144 -6.59 10.36 4.31
C ASN A 144 -6.23 9.87 5.71
N CYS A 145 -5.53 8.73 5.80
CA CYS A 145 -5.15 8.11 7.07
C CYS A 145 -3.98 8.84 7.75
N PRO A 146 -4.17 9.42 8.96
CA PRO A 146 -3.09 10.06 9.70
C PRO A 146 -1.96 9.07 9.97
N GLY A 147 -0.71 9.49 9.79
CA GLY A 147 0.47 8.64 9.91
C GLY A 147 0.91 7.96 8.61
N ALA A 148 0.09 7.96 7.56
CA ALA A 148 0.44 7.31 6.32
C ALA A 148 1.62 8.01 5.61
N PRO A 149 2.46 7.28 4.85
CA PRO A 149 3.33 7.92 3.89
C PRO A 149 2.53 8.40 2.68
N ARG A 150 2.88 9.57 2.12
CA ARG A 150 2.38 9.99 0.80
C ARG A 150 2.90 9.01 -0.25
N LEU A 151 2.03 8.11 -0.72
CA LEU A 151 2.37 7.11 -1.73
C LEU A 151 2.79 7.78 -3.04
N GLU A 152 3.61 7.07 -3.82
CA GLU A 152 3.92 7.47 -5.20
C GLU A 152 2.74 7.10 -6.09
N PHE A 153 2.48 7.91 -7.12
CA PHE A 153 1.49 7.61 -8.15
C PHE A 153 2.06 7.91 -9.53
N HIS A 154 2.09 6.88 -10.37
CA HIS A 154 2.58 6.95 -11.74
C HIS A 154 1.41 6.81 -12.70
N PHE A 155 1.19 7.80 -13.57
CA PHE A 155 0.04 7.90 -14.48
C PHE A 155 0.35 7.40 -15.90
N GLY A 156 -0.62 6.78 -16.56
CA GLY A 156 -0.57 6.40 -17.97
C GLY A 156 -0.64 4.88 -18.22
N ARG A 157 -1.23 4.11 -17.30
CA ARG A 157 -1.39 2.65 -17.46
C ARG A 157 -2.27 2.34 -18.68
N PRO A 158 -1.89 1.39 -19.55
CA PRO A 158 -2.76 0.91 -20.62
C PRO A 158 -3.98 0.19 -20.06
N ALA A 159 -5.01 0.01 -20.88
CA ALA A 159 -6.14 -0.85 -20.51
C ALA A 159 -5.69 -2.32 -20.34
N PRO A 160 -6.28 -3.07 -19.39
CA PRO A 160 -5.92 -4.46 -19.13
C PRO A 160 -6.34 -5.35 -20.29
N LYS A 161 -5.56 -6.41 -20.54
CA LYS A 161 -5.71 -7.26 -21.75
C LYS A 161 -6.56 -8.51 -21.54
N ALA A 162 -6.59 -9.01 -20.31
CA ALA A 162 -7.26 -10.22 -19.87
C ALA A 162 -7.41 -10.14 -18.34
N PRO A 163 -8.33 -10.92 -17.72
CA PRO A 163 -8.33 -11.07 -16.27
C PRO A 163 -7.02 -11.69 -15.78
N ALA A 164 -6.64 -11.40 -14.54
CA ALA A 164 -5.69 -12.23 -13.81
C ALA A 164 -6.24 -13.66 -13.66
N PRO A 165 -5.38 -14.71 -13.73
CA PRO A 165 -5.80 -16.06 -13.39
C PRO A 165 -5.93 -16.21 -11.87
N ASP A 166 -6.81 -17.10 -11.44
CA ASP A 166 -6.98 -17.49 -10.04
C ASP A 166 -5.67 -18.01 -9.41
N LEU A 167 -5.65 -18.10 -8.07
CA LEU A 167 -4.52 -18.57 -7.26
C LEU A 167 -3.26 -17.70 -7.46
N THR A 168 -3.46 -16.38 -7.53
CA THR A 168 -2.39 -15.36 -7.49
C THR A 168 -2.41 -14.52 -6.21
N VAL A 169 -3.58 -14.27 -5.64
CA VAL A 169 -3.71 -13.54 -4.37
C VAL A 169 -3.44 -14.52 -3.21
N PRO A 170 -2.52 -14.22 -2.28
CA PRO A 170 -2.32 -15.05 -1.09
C PRO A 170 -3.55 -15.07 -0.18
N GLU A 171 -3.84 -16.21 0.44
CA GLU A 171 -4.98 -16.38 1.35
C GLU A 171 -4.55 -16.32 2.83
N PRO A 172 -5.41 -15.89 3.77
CA PRO A 172 -5.07 -15.90 5.19
C PRO A 172 -4.83 -17.31 5.75
N THR A 173 -5.33 -18.34 5.05
CA THR A 173 -5.09 -19.77 5.30
C THR A 173 -3.73 -20.28 4.85
N ASP A 174 -3.03 -19.58 3.95
CA ASP A 174 -1.76 -20.06 3.39
C ASP A 174 -0.67 -20.18 4.44
N ASP A 175 0.24 -21.14 4.23
CA ASP A 175 1.47 -21.20 5.02
C ASP A 175 2.47 -20.12 4.58
N VAL A 176 3.33 -19.70 5.52
CA VAL A 176 4.26 -18.60 5.33
C VAL A 176 5.27 -18.84 4.18
N THR A 177 5.51 -20.10 3.79
CA THR A 177 6.37 -20.44 2.65
C THR A 177 5.62 -20.28 1.33
N ALA A 178 4.34 -20.65 1.27
CA ALA A 178 3.48 -20.38 0.11
C ALA A 178 3.34 -18.86 -0.13
N ILE A 179 3.04 -18.09 0.92
CA ILE A 179 2.95 -16.62 0.88
C ILE A 179 4.26 -16.03 0.36
N LEU A 180 5.40 -16.35 0.99
CA LEU A 180 6.71 -15.79 0.59
C LEU A 180 7.13 -16.23 -0.83
N ALA A 181 6.75 -17.43 -1.29
CA ALA A 181 6.98 -17.86 -2.66
C ALA A 181 6.12 -17.06 -3.66
N ARG A 182 4.85 -16.77 -3.34
CA ARG A 182 3.95 -15.95 -4.17
C ARG A 182 4.45 -14.51 -4.28
N PHE A 183 4.87 -13.91 -3.17
CA PHE A 183 5.52 -12.59 -3.17
C PHE A 183 6.83 -12.59 -3.99
N ALA A 184 7.67 -13.62 -3.86
CA ALA A 184 8.92 -13.73 -4.63
C ALA A 184 8.67 -13.88 -6.15
N ASP A 185 7.64 -14.61 -6.55
CA ASP A 185 7.19 -14.74 -7.95
C ASP A 185 6.64 -13.41 -8.52
N ALA A 186 5.99 -12.59 -7.70
CA ALA A 186 5.67 -11.19 -8.05
C ALA A 186 6.90 -10.24 -7.96
N GLY A 187 8.04 -10.72 -7.48
CA GLY A 187 9.32 -10.00 -7.44
C GLY A 187 9.70 -9.38 -6.10
N PHE A 188 8.98 -9.66 -5.01
CA PHE A 188 9.20 -9.10 -3.67
C PHE A 188 10.02 -10.01 -2.75
N ALA A 189 10.95 -9.42 -1.99
CA ALA A 189 11.63 -10.08 -0.88
C ALA A 189 10.72 -10.21 0.35
N PRO A 190 11.00 -11.14 1.30
CA PRO A 190 10.23 -11.28 2.54
C PRO A 190 10.11 -10.00 3.38
N ARG A 191 11.12 -9.13 3.32
CA ARG A 191 11.08 -7.79 3.92
C ARG A 191 10.01 -6.90 3.30
N GLU A 192 9.88 -6.92 1.97
CA GLU A 192 8.89 -6.12 1.24
C GLU A 192 7.47 -6.67 1.46
N ALA A 193 7.31 -7.99 1.61
CA ALA A 193 6.03 -8.60 1.97
C ALA A 193 5.55 -8.12 3.37
N VAL A 194 6.42 -8.16 4.38
CA VAL A 194 6.12 -7.61 5.72
C VAL A 194 5.92 -6.09 5.67
N ALA A 195 6.64 -5.37 4.81
CA ALA A 195 6.43 -3.94 4.63
C ALA A 195 5.03 -3.65 4.06
N LEU A 196 4.55 -4.41 3.08
CA LEU A 196 3.20 -4.28 2.52
C LEU A 196 2.11 -4.57 3.53
N LEU A 197 2.30 -5.53 4.46
CA LEU A 197 1.38 -5.80 5.57
C LEU A 197 1.22 -4.64 6.56
N SER A 198 2.00 -3.55 6.42
CA SER A 198 1.68 -2.29 7.11
C SER A 198 0.29 -1.75 6.73
N SER A 199 -0.30 -2.17 5.60
CA SER A 199 -1.70 -1.84 5.27
C SER A 199 -2.70 -2.34 6.31
N HIS A 200 -2.40 -3.40 7.05
CA HIS A 200 -3.34 -4.01 7.99
C HIS A 200 -3.61 -3.15 9.25
N THR A 201 -2.84 -2.08 9.48
CA THR A 201 -3.14 -1.08 10.53
C THR A 201 -4.32 -0.17 10.17
N ILE A 202 -4.72 -0.14 8.89
CA ILE A 202 -5.91 0.58 8.39
C ILE A 202 -6.82 -0.39 7.62
N ALA A 203 -7.17 -1.52 8.26
CA ALA A 203 -7.99 -2.56 7.64
C ALA A 203 -8.85 -3.33 8.65
N ALA A 204 -9.90 -3.94 8.10
CA ALA A 204 -10.83 -4.83 8.77
C ALA A 204 -11.15 -6.05 7.89
N ALA A 205 -11.93 -6.99 8.43
CA ALA A 205 -12.41 -8.17 7.72
C ALA A 205 -13.93 -8.35 7.82
N ASP A 206 -14.53 -8.61 6.66
CA ASP A 206 -15.99 -8.79 6.52
C ASP A 206 -16.37 -10.23 6.22
N VAL A 207 -15.54 -10.92 5.44
CA VAL A 207 -15.85 -12.25 4.90
C VAL A 207 -15.18 -13.41 5.64
N VAL A 208 -14.25 -13.14 6.56
CA VAL A 208 -13.65 -14.18 7.42
C VAL A 208 -14.68 -14.70 8.42
N ASP A 209 -15.40 -13.79 9.09
CA ASP A 209 -16.62 -14.09 9.85
C ASP A 209 -17.74 -13.11 9.47
N VAL A 210 -18.56 -13.51 8.49
CA VAL A 210 -19.72 -12.76 7.99
C VAL A 210 -20.80 -12.43 9.03
N SER A 211 -20.67 -12.88 10.29
CA SER A 211 -21.55 -12.47 11.39
C SER A 211 -21.06 -11.26 12.20
N ILE A 212 -19.84 -10.79 11.92
CA ILE A 212 -19.22 -9.60 12.53
C ILE A 212 -18.37 -8.83 11.48
N PRO A 213 -18.99 -8.28 10.42
CA PRO A 213 -18.26 -7.48 9.44
C PRO A 213 -17.66 -6.20 10.07
N GLY A 214 -16.69 -5.62 9.38
CA GLY A 214 -15.93 -4.46 9.83
C GLY A 214 -14.99 -4.75 11.00
N THR A 215 -14.70 -6.01 11.34
CA THR A 215 -13.83 -6.31 12.50
C THR A 215 -12.36 -5.97 12.19
N PRO A 216 -11.74 -4.98 12.88
CA PRO A 216 -10.40 -4.49 12.57
C PRO A 216 -9.27 -5.43 12.99
N PHE A 217 -8.11 -5.28 12.37
CA PHE A 217 -6.89 -6.04 12.71
C PHE A 217 -5.99 -5.39 13.78
N ASP A 218 -6.27 -4.13 14.16
CA ASP A 218 -5.62 -3.45 15.28
C ASP A 218 -6.58 -2.46 15.98
N SER A 219 -6.20 -1.97 17.15
CA SER A 219 -7.03 -1.08 17.99
C SER A 219 -7.10 0.38 17.53
N THR A 220 -6.50 0.72 16.39
CA THR A 220 -6.27 2.08 15.88
C THR A 220 -6.64 2.28 14.42
N VAL A 221 -7.45 1.39 13.84
CA VAL A 221 -7.85 1.26 12.41
C VAL A 221 -8.03 2.54 11.57
N GLY A 222 -8.39 3.69 12.16
CA GLY A 222 -8.43 4.99 11.47
C GLY A 222 -7.09 5.75 11.44
N THR A 223 -5.95 5.12 11.76
CA THR A 223 -4.62 5.74 11.88
C THR A 223 -3.54 4.78 11.39
N PHE A 224 -2.72 5.23 10.45
CA PHE A 224 -1.61 4.45 9.91
C PHE A 224 -0.41 4.50 10.87
N ASP A 225 -0.45 3.68 11.93
CA ASP A 225 0.64 3.54 12.90
C ASP A 225 1.17 2.10 13.02
N THR A 226 1.91 1.79 14.08
CA THR A 226 2.61 0.50 14.23
C THR A 226 1.93 -0.46 15.21
N GLN A 227 0.69 -0.19 15.65
CA GLN A 227 -0.08 -1.04 16.56
C GLN A 227 -0.29 -2.46 16.00
N VAL A 228 -0.65 -2.64 14.73
CA VAL A 228 -0.78 -3.99 14.12
C VAL A 228 0.47 -4.85 14.34
N PHE A 229 1.68 -4.27 14.25
CA PHE A 229 2.93 -5.01 14.48
C PHE A 229 3.14 -5.38 15.96
N LEU A 230 2.58 -4.60 16.89
CA LEU A 230 2.57 -4.87 18.33
C LEU A 230 1.51 -5.92 18.69
N GLU A 231 0.28 -5.73 18.22
CA GLU A 231 -0.91 -6.45 18.67
C GLU A 231 -0.96 -7.87 18.11
N VAL A 232 -0.56 -8.08 16.84
CA VAL A 232 -0.35 -9.43 16.29
C VAL A 232 0.66 -10.24 17.10
N LEU A 233 1.65 -9.59 17.75
CA LEU A 233 2.62 -10.25 18.64
C LEU A 233 2.10 -10.50 20.06
N LEU A 234 0.96 -9.93 20.47
CA LEU A 234 0.38 -10.22 21.79
C LEU A 234 -0.20 -11.64 21.84
N LYS A 235 -0.27 -12.19 23.04
CA LYS A 235 -0.87 -13.50 23.29
C LYS A 235 -2.38 -13.46 23.06
N GLY A 236 -2.81 -14.06 21.95
CA GLY A 236 -4.23 -14.23 21.66
C GLY A 236 -4.95 -15.11 22.68
N THR A 237 -6.16 -14.70 23.07
CA THR A 237 -6.96 -15.35 24.12
C THR A 237 -8.42 -15.63 23.75
N GLN A 238 -8.95 -14.99 22.72
CA GLN A 238 -10.37 -15.11 22.33
C GLN A 238 -10.55 -14.88 20.82
N PHE A 239 -11.72 -15.21 20.28
CA PHE A 239 -12.16 -14.71 18.97
C PHE A 239 -13.03 -13.45 19.17
N PRO A 240 -13.04 -12.49 18.24
CA PRO A 240 -13.90 -11.31 18.32
C PRO A 240 -15.39 -11.69 18.40
N ASN A 241 -15.80 -12.77 17.73
CA ASN A 241 -17.15 -13.32 17.86
C ASN A 241 -17.32 -14.04 19.20
N ALA A 242 -17.79 -13.31 20.21
CA ALA A 242 -18.02 -13.83 21.56
C ALA A 242 -18.99 -15.03 21.65
N ASN A 243 -19.77 -15.32 20.59
CA ASN A 243 -20.65 -16.49 20.53
C ASN A 243 -19.93 -17.76 20.03
N LYS A 244 -18.64 -17.69 19.68
CA LYS A 244 -17.86 -18.81 19.15
C LYS A 244 -16.61 -19.11 19.97
N SER A 245 -16.33 -20.40 20.13
CA SER A 245 -15.12 -20.94 20.75
C SER A 245 -14.07 -21.43 19.74
N LEU A 246 -14.40 -21.41 18.46
CA LEU A 246 -13.55 -21.79 17.33
C LEU A 246 -13.71 -20.73 16.24
N GLY A 247 -12.59 -20.27 15.69
CA GLY A 247 -12.55 -19.31 14.59
C GLY A 247 -12.79 -19.96 13.23
N PHE A 248 -12.85 -19.12 12.22
CA PHE A 248 -13.00 -19.51 10.81
C PHE A 248 -11.65 -19.86 10.15
N PRO A 249 -11.65 -20.50 8.98
CA PRO A 249 -10.42 -20.72 8.20
C PRO A 249 -9.69 -19.40 7.95
N GLY A 250 -8.43 -19.32 8.36
CA GLY A 250 -7.62 -18.08 8.25
C GLY A 250 -7.71 -17.16 9.47
N GLU A 251 -8.49 -17.51 10.50
CA GLU A 251 -8.61 -16.76 11.76
C GLU A 251 -7.88 -17.48 12.90
N VAL A 252 -7.18 -16.73 13.76
CA VAL A 252 -6.62 -17.23 15.03
C VAL A 252 -7.05 -16.34 16.20
N LEU A 253 -6.92 -16.86 17.42
CA LEU A 253 -7.25 -16.11 18.64
C LEU A 253 -6.58 -14.73 18.61
N SER A 254 -7.36 -13.68 18.82
CA SER A 254 -6.96 -12.29 18.99
C SER A 254 -6.66 -11.97 20.47
N PRO A 255 -5.77 -11.02 20.77
CA PRO A 255 -5.55 -10.48 22.11
C PRO A 255 -6.71 -9.62 22.62
N ILE A 256 -7.28 -8.73 21.79
CA ILE A 256 -8.25 -7.70 22.23
C ILE A 256 -9.69 -8.12 21.90
N ALA A 257 -10.68 -7.61 22.64
CA ALA A 257 -12.09 -7.84 22.32
C ALA A 257 -12.47 -6.99 21.11
N GLY A 258 -13.14 -7.58 20.11
CA GLY A 258 -13.51 -6.87 18.88
C GLY A 258 -12.38 -6.63 17.87
N GLU A 259 -11.19 -7.21 18.09
CA GLU A 259 -10.09 -7.26 17.12
C GLU A 259 -10.03 -8.67 16.51
N MET A 260 -9.78 -8.79 15.20
CA MET A 260 -9.53 -10.06 14.52
C MET A 260 -8.03 -10.24 14.27
N ARG A 261 -7.51 -11.46 14.41
CA ARG A 261 -6.12 -11.77 14.02
C ARG A 261 -6.09 -12.83 12.94
N LEU A 262 -5.55 -12.46 11.76
CA LEU A 262 -5.35 -13.41 10.66
C LEU A 262 -4.27 -14.44 11.02
N GLN A 263 -4.48 -15.69 10.58
CA GLN A 263 -3.52 -16.77 10.71
C GLN A 263 -2.21 -16.43 9.99
N SER A 264 -2.29 -15.91 8.76
CA SER A 264 -1.17 -15.45 7.95
C SER A 264 -0.27 -14.47 8.71
N ASP A 265 -0.85 -13.41 9.26
CA ASP A 265 -0.12 -12.34 9.94
C ASP A 265 0.57 -12.88 11.19
N PHE A 266 -0.13 -13.71 11.96
CA PHE A 266 0.47 -14.38 13.10
C PHE A 266 1.66 -15.25 12.68
N VAL A 267 1.53 -16.14 11.68
CA VAL A 267 2.67 -16.99 11.27
C VAL A 267 3.81 -16.20 10.63
N ILE A 268 3.54 -15.10 9.92
CA ILE A 268 4.55 -14.17 9.38
C ILE A 268 5.30 -13.47 10.53
N SER A 269 4.60 -13.06 11.59
CA SER A 269 5.22 -12.45 12.78
C SER A 269 6.16 -13.42 13.53
N GLN A 270 5.94 -14.73 13.39
CA GLN A 270 6.66 -15.78 14.11
C GLN A 270 7.77 -16.48 13.29
N ASP A 271 7.72 -16.46 11.95
CA ASP A 271 8.69 -17.18 11.11
C ASP A 271 10.10 -16.54 11.12
N PRO A 272 11.20 -17.32 11.24
CA PRO A 272 12.56 -16.78 11.31
C PRO A 272 13.00 -15.91 10.11
N ARG A 273 12.35 -16.02 8.94
CA ARG A 273 12.62 -15.19 7.74
C ARG A 273 12.08 -13.77 7.85
N THR A 274 11.09 -13.54 8.70
CA THR A 274 10.28 -12.30 8.74
C THR A 274 10.17 -11.70 10.14
N ALA A 275 10.12 -12.51 11.21
CA ALA A 275 9.89 -12.11 12.59
C ALA A 275 10.79 -10.96 13.10
N CYS A 276 12.07 -10.95 12.73
CA CYS A 276 12.98 -9.87 13.13
C CYS A 276 12.74 -8.56 12.40
N PHE A 277 12.22 -8.59 11.17
CA PHE A 277 11.80 -7.37 10.50
C PHE A 277 10.43 -6.91 11.00
N TRP A 278 9.48 -7.84 11.23
CA TRP A 278 8.20 -7.56 11.88
C TRP A 278 8.39 -6.80 13.20
N GLN A 279 9.22 -7.33 14.11
CA GLN A 279 9.53 -6.67 15.38
C GLN A 279 10.25 -5.32 15.20
N ALA A 280 11.02 -5.13 14.13
CA ALA A 280 11.71 -3.87 13.86
C ALA A 280 10.77 -2.74 13.41
N MET A 281 9.53 -3.05 13.02
CA MET A 281 8.49 -2.07 12.70
C MET A 281 7.83 -1.49 13.96
N VAL A 282 7.77 -2.27 15.05
CA VAL A 282 7.10 -1.88 16.31
C VAL A 282 7.70 -0.58 16.85
N ASN A 283 6.88 0.47 16.91
CA ASN A 283 7.25 1.81 17.37
C ASN A 283 8.40 2.47 16.59
N ASP A 284 8.53 2.16 15.29
CA ASP A 284 9.42 2.82 14.34
C ASP A 284 8.62 3.34 13.15
N GLN A 285 7.84 4.41 13.38
CA GLN A 285 6.95 5.03 12.38
C GLN A 285 7.69 5.37 11.09
N THR A 286 8.92 5.91 11.20
CA THR A 286 9.73 6.30 10.04
C THR A 286 10.13 5.09 9.21
N ARG A 287 10.51 3.96 9.84
CA ARG A 287 10.74 2.70 9.12
C ARG A 287 9.48 2.23 8.43
N MET A 288 8.35 2.15 9.13
CA MET A 288 7.10 1.68 8.55
C MET A 288 6.70 2.51 7.32
N GLN A 289 6.65 3.83 7.46
CA GLN A 289 6.37 4.75 6.36
C GLN A 289 7.33 4.58 5.17
N THR A 290 8.64 4.45 5.44
CA THR A 290 9.66 4.34 4.38
C THR A 290 9.56 3.02 3.63
N GLU A 291 9.43 1.90 4.35
CA GLU A 291 9.42 0.55 3.77
C GLU A 291 8.10 0.28 3.06
N PHE A 292 6.96 0.65 3.65
CA PHE A 292 5.64 0.54 3.01
C PHE A 292 5.57 1.39 1.75
N LYS A 293 6.02 2.66 1.79
CA LYS A 293 6.07 3.51 0.59
C LYS A 293 6.89 2.88 -0.53
N ALA A 294 8.09 2.40 -0.22
CA ALA A 294 8.97 1.78 -1.22
C ALA A 294 8.36 0.51 -1.83
N ALA A 295 7.73 -0.34 -1.00
CA ALA A 295 7.07 -1.55 -1.49
C ALA A 295 5.79 -1.24 -2.29
N MET A 296 4.99 -0.26 -1.88
CA MET A 296 3.82 0.21 -2.64
C MET A 296 4.22 0.85 -3.98
N ALA A 297 5.29 1.65 -4.03
CA ALA A 297 5.79 2.23 -5.28
C ALA A 297 6.15 1.16 -6.32
N LYS A 298 6.64 0.00 -5.87
CA LYS A 298 6.90 -1.18 -6.70
C LYS A 298 5.63 -1.96 -7.05
N LEU A 299 4.71 -2.15 -6.10
CA LEU A 299 3.42 -2.83 -6.29
C LEU A 299 2.58 -2.13 -7.37
N GLN A 300 2.43 -0.80 -7.27
CA GLN A 300 1.62 0.01 -8.18
C GLN A 300 2.12 0.01 -9.64
N VAL A 301 3.31 -0.52 -9.94
CA VAL A 301 3.89 -0.56 -11.29
C VAL A 301 4.21 -1.98 -11.78
N LEU A 302 3.68 -3.03 -11.12
CA LEU A 302 3.82 -4.41 -11.60
C LEU A 302 3.21 -4.57 -12.99
N GLY A 303 3.97 -5.20 -13.89
CA GLY A 303 3.63 -5.37 -15.31
C GLY A 303 3.61 -4.08 -16.16
N GLN A 304 3.85 -2.90 -15.56
CA GLN A 304 3.68 -1.62 -16.23
C GLN A 304 4.90 -1.18 -17.06
N PRO A 305 4.71 -0.36 -18.11
CA PRO A 305 5.81 0.17 -18.91
C PRO A 305 6.62 1.22 -18.13
N LYS A 306 7.92 1.35 -18.42
CA LYS A 306 8.84 2.24 -17.69
C LYS A 306 8.66 3.74 -17.94
N ASN A 307 7.72 4.13 -18.81
CA ASN A 307 7.51 5.52 -19.24
C ASN A 307 6.20 6.13 -18.71
N LEU A 308 5.65 5.59 -17.62
CA LEU A 308 4.61 6.26 -16.86
C LEU A 308 5.11 7.63 -16.35
N ILE A 309 4.17 8.55 -16.11
CA ILE A 309 4.45 9.90 -15.66
C ILE A 309 4.32 9.94 -14.14
N ASP A 310 5.38 10.32 -13.43
CA ASP A 310 5.27 10.62 -11.99
C ASP A 310 4.30 11.80 -11.79
N CYS A 311 3.18 11.50 -11.15
CA CYS A 311 2.12 12.41 -10.74
C CYS A 311 1.89 12.33 -9.22
N SER A 312 2.89 11.90 -8.44
CA SER A 312 2.81 11.78 -6.99
C SER A 312 2.50 13.10 -6.28
N ASP A 313 2.65 14.23 -6.99
CA ASP A 313 2.30 15.56 -6.48
C ASP A 313 0.79 15.88 -6.48
N VAL A 314 -0.07 15.01 -7.03
CA VAL A 314 -1.54 15.15 -6.96
C VAL A 314 -2.16 14.48 -5.73
N VAL A 315 -1.50 13.46 -5.17
CA VAL A 315 -1.95 12.73 -3.97
C VAL A 315 -1.95 13.69 -2.76
N PRO A 316 -2.95 13.73 -1.87
CA PRO A 316 -2.91 14.57 -0.67
C PRO A 316 -1.64 14.37 0.19
N VAL A 317 -1.28 15.35 1.02
CA VAL A 317 -0.22 15.17 2.03
C VAL A 317 -0.89 14.64 3.31
N PRO A 318 -0.56 13.42 3.78
CA PRO A 318 -1.21 12.84 4.95
C PRO A 318 -0.94 13.65 6.22
N ALA A 319 -1.90 13.65 7.14
CA ALA A 319 -1.67 14.19 8.49
C ALA A 319 -0.59 13.37 9.22
N PRO A 320 0.26 13.97 10.07
CA PRO A 320 1.29 13.23 10.79
C PRO A 320 0.72 12.45 11.99
N PHE A 321 1.25 11.25 12.23
CA PHE A 321 1.09 10.55 13.51
C PHE A 321 2.08 11.11 14.54
N ALA A 322 1.61 11.40 15.77
CA ALA A 322 2.42 12.02 16.80
C ALA A 322 3.32 11.03 17.58
N GLY A 323 2.85 9.78 17.77
CA GLY A 323 3.53 8.73 18.52
C GLY A 323 3.85 9.07 19.99
N PRO A 324 4.63 8.21 20.68
CA PRO A 324 4.88 6.80 20.32
C PRO A 324 3.61 5.94 20.46
N ILE A 325 3.63 4.75 19.87
CA ILE A 325 2.59 3.74 20.13
C ILE A 325 2.69 3.16 21.55
N LYS A 326 1.68 2.43 22.00
CA LYS A 326 1.55 1.95 23.40
C LYS A 326 0.93 0.56 23.46
N PHE A 327 1.29 -0.21 24.49
CA PHE A 327 0.50 -1.38 24.84
C PHE A 327 -0.96 -0.96 25.12
N PRO A 328 -1.94 -1.66 24.54
CA PRO A 328 -3.34 -1.53 24.94
C PRO A 328 -3.50 -1.78 26.43
N ALA A 329 -4.54 -1.21 27.04
CA ALA A 329 -4.73 -1.31 28.48
C ALA A 329 -4.84 -2.77 28.94
N SER A 330 -4.27 -3.06 30.11
CA SER A 330 -4.02 -4.42 30.65
C SER A 330 -2.88 -5.23 30.03
N PHE A 331 -2.29 -4.81 28.90
CA PHE A 331 -1.15 -5.50 28.28
C PHE A 331 0.20 -4.87 28.66
N ASN A 332 1.23 -5.70 28.64
CA ASN A 332 2.62 -5.31 28.87
C ASN A 332 3.60 -6.26 28.14
N ARG A 333 4.90 -6.05 28.34
CA ARG A 333 5.96 -6.88 27.74
C ARG A 333 5.82 -8.39 28.03
N GLY A 334 5.24 -8.77 29.17
CA GLY A 334 5.03 -10.18 29.53
C GLY A 334 4.01 -10.91 28.64
N ASP A 335 3.19 -10.17 27.89
CA ASP A 335 2.14 -10.72 27.02
C ASP A 335 2.60 -10.93 25.57
N ILE A 336 3.85 -10.56 25.24
CA ILE A 336 4.41 -10.63 23.89
C ILE A 336 4.95 -12.03 23.56
N GLN A 337 4.45 -12.61 22.47
CA GLN A 337 4.96 -13.81 21.81
C GLN A 337 6.18 -13.45 20.94
N GLN A 338 7.32 -13.14 21.58
CA GLN A 338 8.51 -12.65 20.89
C GLN A 338 9.23 -13.76 20.09
N ALA A 339 9.19 -13.68 18.76
CA ALA A 339 9.91 -14.62 17.88
C ALA A 339 11.33 -14.16 17.48
N CYS A 340 11.58 -12.85 17.37
CA CYS A 340 12.92 -12.37 17.00
C CYS A 340 13.92 -12.51 18.15
N LYS A 341 14.97 -13.31 17.92
CA LYS A 341 16.07 -13.54 18.88
C LYS A 341 17.25 -12.59 18.72
N GLN A 342 17.25 -11.74 17.68
CA GLN A 342 18.36 -10.86 17.33
C GLN A 342 18.20 -9.42 17.85
N LEU A 343 16.95 -8.98 18.07
CA LEU A 343 16.61 -7.62 18.46
C LEU A 343 15.88 -7.64 19.81
N ALA A 344 16.24 -6.72 20.70
CA ALA A 344 15.45 -6.47 21.90
C ALA A 344 14.08 -5.88 21.51
N PHE A 345 13.01 -6.30 22.19
CA PHE A 345 11.70 -5.66 22.04
C PHE A 345 11.78 -4.20 22.55
N PRO A 346 11.14 -3.22 21.88
CA PRO A 346 11.16 -1.82 22.33
C PRO A 346 10.51 -1.62 23.70
N SER A 347 10.83 -0.51 24.36
CA SER A 347 10.18 -0.13 25.61
C SER A 347 8.99 0.77 25.30
N LEU A 348 7.77 0.28 25.53
CA LEU A 348 6.53 1.01 25.31
C LEU A 348 5.82 1.27 26.65
N ALA A 349 5.07 2.37 26.72
CA ALA A 349 4.14 2.59 27.82
C ALA A 349 2.85 1.78 27.60
N THR A 350 2.08 1.54 28.67
CA THR A 350 0.75 0.95 28.60
C THR A 350 -0.32 2.04 28.74
N VAL A 351 -1.41 1.94 27.97
CA VAL A 351 -2.60 2.79 28.13
C VAL A 351 -3.23 2.54 29.50
N ALA A 352 -3.53 3.60 30.25
CA ALA A 352 -4.17 3.49 31.56
C ALA A 352 -5.68 3.28 31.40
N GLY A 353 -6.26 2.38 32.20
CA GLY A 353 -7.70 2.11 32.21
C GLY A 353 -8.03 0.60 32.20
N PRO A 354 -9.30 0.23 31.99
CA PRO A 354 -9.71 -1.14 31.73
C PRO A 354 -9.23 -1.60 30.35
N ALA A 355 -9.18 -2.92 30.11
CA ALA A 355 -8.92 -3.47 28.78
C ALA A 355 -9.93 -2.91 27.74
N PRO A 356 -9.47 -2.58 26.52
CA PRO A 356 -10.35 -2.03 25.49
C PRO A 356 -11.21 -3.12 24.82
N THR A 357 -12.31 -2.68 24.24
CA THR A 357 -13.02 -3.39 23.16
C THR A 357 -12.93 -2.51 21.93
N VAL A 358 -12.39 -3.02 20.83
CA VAL A 358 -12.35 -2.32 19.55
C VAL A 358 -13.75 -2.37 18.91
N ALA A 359 -14.17 -1.26 18.31
CA ALA A 359 -15.42 -1.19 17.57
C ALA A 359 -15.20 -1.62 16.11
N PRO A 360 -16.19 -2.22 15.44
CA PRO A 360 -16.15 -2.41 14.00
C PRO A 360 -15.98 -1.09 13.25
N VAL A 361 -15.33 -1.15 12.09
CA VAL A 361 -15.29 -0.06 11.10
C VAL A 361 -16.73 0.24 10.64
N PRO A 362 -17.18 1.50 10.64
CA PRO A 362 -18.47 1.85 10.06
C PRO A 362 -18.42 1.79 8.53
N GLY A 363 -19.46 1.22 7.92
CA GLY A 363 -19.62 1.12 6.46
C GLY A 363 -19.52 -0.30 5.91
N SER A 364 -18.89 -1.20 6.66
CA SER A 364 -18.72 -2.62 6.36
C SER A 364 -19.95 -3.48 6.70
#